data_AF-A0A183G390-F1
#
_entry.id   AF-A0A183G390-F1
#
_cell.length_a   1.000
_cell.length_b   1.000
_cell.length_c   1.000
_cell.angle_alpha   90.00
_cell.angle_beta   90.00
_cell.angle_gamma   90.00
#
_symmetry.space_group_name_H-M   'P 1'
#
loop_
_entity.id
_entity.type
_entity.pdbx_description
1 polymer ?
#
loop_
_entity_poly.entity_id
_entity_poly.type
_entity_poly.pdbx_seq_one_letter_code
_entity_poly.pdbx_strand_id
1 'polypeptide(L)'
;MPTEKFTYDTTYYVSSSASTSISKRVQKDDSIDVWIGPYPENSALAEVERYEVVNYDITEAGYDIQIKSWKKFLVENWRGS
;
A
#
# COMPACT_ATOMS: atom_id res chain seq x y z
N MET A 1 -11.20 -15.17 -12.94
CA MET A 1 -10.14 -14.14 -12.82
C MET A 1 -9.19 -14.58 -11.72
N PRO A 2 -7.94 -14.93 -12.02
CA PRO A 2 -6.97 -15.22 -10.97
C PRO A 2 -6.51 -13.88 -10.37
N THR A 3 -6.16 -13.88 -9.08
CA THR A 3 -5.75 -12.66 -8.39
C THR A 3 -4.54 -12.93 -7.53
N GLU A 4 -3.55 -12.05 -7.64
CA GLU A 4 -2.33 -12.16 -6.83
C GLU A 4 -2.56 -11.56 -5.45
N LYS A 5 -1.93 -12.18 -4.45
CA LYS A 5 -2.08 -11.86 -3.02
C LYS A 5 -0.79 -11.18 -2.55
N PHE A 6 -0.86 -9.89 -2.26
CA PHE A 6 0.22 -9.21 -1.55
C PHE A 6 0.15 -9.60 -0.08
N THR A 7 1.20 -10.20 0.47
CA THR A 7 1.19 -10.65 1.87
C THR A 7 1.92 -9.66 2.78
N TYR A 8 1.24 -9.05 3.75
CA TYR A 8 1.84 -8.12 4.72
C TYR A 8 1.52 -8.53 6.16
N ASP A 9 2.52 -8.54 7.04
CA ASP A 9 2.37 -8.84 8.48
C ASP A 9 2.04 -7.60 9.34
N THR A 10 1.71 -6.47 8.72
CA THR A 10 1.47 -5.16 9.37
C THR A 10 0.18 -4.50 8.87
N THR A 11 -0.35 -3.50 9.59
CA THR A 11 -1.50 -2.71 9.12
C THR A 11 -1.11 -1.81 7.96
N TYR A 12 -1.89 -1.87 6.90
CA TYR A 12 -1.74 -1.04 5.70
C TYR A 12 -3.07 -0.38 5.33
N TYR A 13 -2.99 0.65 4.49
CA TYR A 13 -4.13 1.40 3.98
C TYR A 13 -4.22 1.19 2.47
N VAL A 14 -5.36 0.69 1.98
CA VAL A 14 -5.63 0.54 0.54
C VAL A 14 -6.82 1.40 0.20
N SER A 15 -6.62 2.31 -0.76
CA SER A 15 -7.69 2.96 -1.53
C SER A 15 -8.92 3.34 -0.70
N SER A 16 -8.71 4.03 0.45
CA SER A 16 -9.71 4.50 1.42
C SER A 16 -10.11 3.56 2.59
N SER A 17 -9.36 2.49 2.89
CA SER A 17 -9.63 1.65 4.06
C SER A 17 -8.38 1.08 4.71
N ALA A 18 -8.29 1.21 6.04
CA ALA A 18 -7.26 0.54 6.84
C ALA A 18 -7.60 -0.96 6.96
N SER A 19 -6.60 -1.82 6.83
CA SER A 19 -6.76 -3.27 6.97
C SER A 19 -5.57 -3.92 7.68
N THR A 20 -5.87 -4.96 8.43
CA THR A 20 -4.90 -5.87 9.08
C THR A 20 -4.86 -7.24 8.39
N SER A 21 -5.58 -7.42 7.28
CA SER A 21 -5.61 -8.70 6.57
C SER A 21 -4.25 -8.98 5.96
N ILE A 22 -3.73 -10.20 6.14
CA ILE A 22 -2.46 -10.55 5.52
C ILE A 22 -2.48 -10.41 4.01
N SER A 23 -3.63 -10.43 3.31
CA SER A 23 -3.63 -10.20 1.86
C SER A 23 -4.87 -9.52 1.30
N LYS A 24 -4.65 -8.65 0.30
CA LYS A 24 -5.69 -7.97 -0.48
C LYS A 24 -5.42 -8.12 -1.97
N ARG A 25 -6.50 -8.15 -2.74
CA ARG A 25 -6.45 -8.02 -4.20
C ARG A 25 -6.09 -6.57 -4.51
N VAL A 26 -5.17 -6.35 -5.44
CA VAL A 26 -4.82 -5.02 -5.94
C VAL A 26 -5.10 -4.95 -7.44
N GLN A 27 -5.32 -3.76 -7.93
CA GLN A 27 -5.59 -3.44 -9.33
C GLN A 27 -4.72 -2.27 -9.76
N LYS A 28 -4.73 -1.99 -11.06
CA LYS A 28 -4.13 -0.77 -11.60
C LYS A 28 -4.73 0.45 -10.87
N ASP A 29 -3.87 1.43 -10.60
CA ASP A 29 -4.15 2.67 -9.87
C ASP A 29 -4.44 2.50 -8.37
N ASP A 30 -4.29 1.29 -7.81
CA ASP A 30 -4.31 1.13 -6.35
C ASP A 30 -3.06 1.73 -5.70
N SER A 31 -3.27 2.41 -4.57
CA SER A 31 -2.23 2.91 -3.69
C SER A 31 -2.31 2.21 -2.35
N ILE A 32 -1.17 1.68 -1.91
CA ILE A 32 -1.01 0.94 -0.66
C ILE A 32 -0.02 1.70 0.21
N ASP A 33 -0.47 2.11 1.40
CA ASP A 33 0.39 2.72 2.42
C ASP A 33 0.64 1.72 3.54
N VAL A 34 1.91 1.36 3.74
CA VAL A 34 2.35 0.53 4.86
C VAL A 34 2.81 1.45 5.98
N TRP A 35 2.16 1.35 7.14
CA TRP A 35 2.47 2.23 8.28
C TRP A 35 3.86 1.93 8.87
N ILE A 36 4.69 2.97 9.00
CA ILE A 36 6.00 2.88 9.67
C ILE A 36 5.89 3.43 11.10
N GLY A 37 5.34 4.63 11.26
CA GLY A 37 5.31 5.33 12.54
C GLY A 37 4.64 6.71 12.48
N PRO A 38 4.32 7.32 13.63
CA PRO A 38 3.95 8.73 13.67
C PRO A 38 5.13 9.62 13.29
N TYR A 39 4.87 10.75 12.65
CA TYR A 39 5.93 11.70 12.34
C TYR A 39 6.40 12.42 13.62
N PRO A 40 7.72 12.43 13.95
CA PRO A 40 8.20 12.90 15.26
C PRO A 40 7.81 14.33 15.63
N GLU A 41 7.71 15.22 14.63
CA GLU A 41 7.47 16.65 14.85
C GLU A 41 5.98 17.03 14.76
N ASN A 42 5.14 16.14 14.22
CA ASN A 42 3.71 16.39 14.07
C ASN A 42 2.93 15.08 14.15
N SER A 43 2.28 14.84 15.29
CA SER A 43 1.49 13.63 15.55
C SER A 43 0.24 13.49 14.65
N ALA A 44 -0.18 14.55 13.97
CA ALA A 44 -1.24 14.49 12.96
C ALA A 44 -0.76 13.84 11.64
N LEU A 45 0.54 13.62 11.46
CA LEU A 45 1.14 12.98 10.30
C LEU A 45 1.75 11.62 10.66
N ALA A 46 1.86 10.75 9.67
CA ALA A 46 2.53 9.47 9.76
C ALA A 46 3.51 9.29 8.60
N GLU A 47 4.63 8.62 8.87
CA GLU A 47 5.51 8.09 7.84
C GLU A 47 4.99 6.73 7.39
N VAL A 48 4.93 6.53 6.08
CA VAL A 48 4.51 5.30 5.43
C VAL A 48 5.46 4.92 4.30
N GLU A 49 5.53 3.63 3.99
CA GLU A 49 5.99 3.18 2.68
C GLU A 49 4.79 3.13 1.74
N ARG A 50 4.81 3.92 0.67
CA ARG A 50 3.75 3.92 -0.35
C ARG A 50 4.15 3.07 -1.54
N TYR A 51 3.22 2.25 -2.02
CA TYR A 51 3.32 1.47 -3.25
C TYR A 51 2.11 1.78 -4.13
N GLU A 52 2.35 2.19 -5.38
CA GLU A 52 1.30 2.49 -6.35
C GLU A 52 1.44 1.58 -7.55
N VAL A 53 0.37 0.85 -7.89
CA VAL A 53 0.33 -0.05 -9.05
C VAL A 53 0.07 0.78 -10.31
N VAL A 54 1.12 1.02 -11.10
CA VAL A 54 1.05 1.82 -12.33
C VAL A 54 0.49 1.01 -13.50
N ASN A 55 0.90 -0.26 -13.58
CA ASN A 55 0.44 -1.14 -14.64
C ASN A 55 0.32 -2.57 -14.13
N TYR A 56 -0.62 -3.30 -14.71
CA TYR A 56 -0.90 -4.69 -14.38
C TYR A 56 -1.29 -5.40 -15.68
N ASP A 57 -0.36 -6.15 -16.25
CA ASP A 57 -0.56 -6.91 -17.48
C ASP A 57 -0.45 -8.41 -17.21
N ILE A 58 -1.35 -9.18 -17.83
CA ILE A 58 -1.32 -10.64 -17.80
C ILE A 58 -0.64 -11.10 -19.09
N THR A 59 0.53 -11.72 -18.95
CA THR A 59 1.32 -12.26 -20.05
C THR A 59 1.28 -13.78 -20.04
N GLU A 60 1.76 -14.42 -21.11
CA GLU A 60 1.91 -15.88 -21.16
C GLU A 60 2.91 -16.42 -20.11
N ALA A 61 3.83 -15.57 -19.64
CA ALA A 61 4.81 -15.91 -18.61
C ALA A 61 4.33 -15.68 -17.18
N GLY A 62 3.12 -15.12 -16.99
CA GLY A 62 2.59 -14.71 -15.70
C GLY A 62 2.23 -13.23 -15.66
N TYR A 63 2.35 -12.59 -14.50
CA TYR A 63 2.00 -11.19 -14.30
C TYR A 63 3.20 -10.28 -14.52
N ASP A 64 3.01 -9.20 -15.28
CA ASP A 64 3.93 -8.07 -15.32
C ASP A 64 3.28 -6.90 -14.56
N ILE A 65 3.87 -6.54 -13.42
CA ILE A 65 3.35 -5.52 -12.53
C ILE A 65 4.39 -4.42 -12.38
N GLN A 66 4.00 -3.21 -12.74
CA GLN A 66 4.83 -2.03 -12.57
C GLN A 66 4.37 -1.24 -11.35
N ILE A 67 5.29 -0.99 -10.43
CA ILE A 67 5.01 -0.33 -9.16
C ILE A 67 5.92 0.89 -8.99
N LYS A 68 5.34 2.02 -8.55
CA LYS A 68 6.12 3.12 -7.96
C LYS A 68 6.17 2.95 -6.46
N SER A 69 7.32 3.22 -5.86
CA SER A 69 7.48 3.08 -4.40
C SER A 69 8.17 4.30 -3.78
N TRP A 70 7.75 4.62 -2.55
CA TRP A 70 8.32 5.68 -1.73
C TRP A 70 8.55 5.17 -0.31
N LYS A 71 9.79 5.26 0.18
CA LYS A 71 10.25 4.66 1.46
C LYS A 71 9.98 5.52 2.70
N LYS A 72 9.65 6.81 2.53
CA LYS A 72 9.42 7.79 3.60
C LYS A 72 8.37 8.81 3.16
N PHE A 73 7.20 8.31 2.79
CA PHE A 73 6.11 9.16 2.33
C PHE A 73 5.33 9.68 3.53
N LEU A 74 4.95 10.96 3.53
CA LEU A 74 4.19 11.58 4.62
C LEU A 74 2.71 11.63 4.25
N VAL A 75 1.86 11.15 5.16
CA VAL A 75 0.40 11.16 5.02
C VAL A 75 -0.26 11.61 6.32
N GLU A 76 -1.55 11.93 6.27
CA GLU A 76 -2.36 12.11 7.47
C GLU A 76 -2.34 10.83 8.32
N ASN A 77 -2.23 10.99 9.64
CA ASN A 77 -2.13 9.88 10.56
C ASN A 77 -3.49 9.19 10.77
N TRP A 78 -3.80 8.23 9.89
CA TRP A 78 -5.00 7.41 9.93
C TRP A 78 -5.05 6.37 11.06
N ARG A 79 -3.99 6.23 11.87
CA ARG A 79 -4.02 5.45 13.12
C ARG A 79 -4.31 6.29 14.37
N GLY A 80 -4.13 7.61 14.28
CA GLY A 80 -4.38 8.54 15.39
C GLY A 80 -5.82 9.07 15.45
N SER A 81 -6.61 8.80 14.41
CA SER A 81 -8.03 9.14 14.26
C SER A 81 -8.95 8.07 14.83
#